data_AF-H1PQ39-F1
#
_entry.id   AF-H1PQ39-F1
#
_cell.length_a   1.000
_cell.length_b   1.000
_cell.length_c   1.000
_cell.angle_alpha   90.00
_cell.angle_beta   90.00
_cell.angle_gamma   90.00
#
_symmetry.space_group_name_H-M   'P 1'
#
loop_
_entity.id
_entity.type
_entity.pdbx_description
1 polymer ?
#
loop_
_entity_poly.entity_id
_entity_poly.type
_entity_poly.pdbx_seq_one_letter_code
_entity_poly.pdbx_strand_id
1 'polypeptide(L)' 'MRGILKERIDAENLAKAVERGEEFLEKDRKVEISFDGTAIVVTKTVAYAITEEFVEENEEKLKKLGILK' A
#
# COMPACT_ATOMS: atom_id res chain seq x y z
N MET A 1 8.79 1.89 -21.96
CA MET A 1 8.05 0.74 -21.41
C MET A 1 7.06 1.26 -20.38
N ARG A 2 5.81 1.54 -20.74
CA ARG A 2 4.79 2.08 -19.81
C ARG A 2 3.64 1.12 -19.50
N GLY A 3 3.75 -0.15 -19.89
CA GLY A 3 2.70 -1.18 -19.71
C GLY A 3 3.05 -2.34 -18.79
N ILE A 4 4.32 -2.51 -18.39
CA ILE A 4 4.83 -3.75 -17.77
C ILE A 4 4.41 -3.90 -16.29
N LEU A 5 4.37 -2.80 -15.53
CA LEU A 5 4.12 -2.86 -14.09
C LEU A 5 2.69 -3.33 -13.75
N LYS A 6 1.69 -2.86 -14.51
CA LYS A 6 0.27 -3.21 -14.32
C LYS A 6 -0.01 -4.69 -14.61
N GLU A 7 0.80 -5.33 -15.45
CA GLU A 7 0.68 -6.74 -15.79
C GLU A 7 1.38 -7.65 -14.76
N ARG A 8 2.44 -7.13 -14.12
CA ARG A 8 3.24 -7.83 -13.10
C ARG A 8 2.63 -7.79 -11.70
N ILE A 9 1.86 -6.76 -11.38
CA ILE A 9 1.30 -6.58 -10.03
C ILE A 9 -0.18 -6.96 -9.99
N ASP A 10 -0.53 -7.84 -9.06
CA ASP A 10 -1.89 -8.12 -8.67
C ASP A 10 -2.40 -7.06 -7.68
N ALA A 11 -3.02 -6.01 -8.21
CA ALA A 11 -3.50 -4.88 -7.43
C ALA A 11 -4.60 -5.26 -6.41
N GLU A 12 -5.38 -6.30 -6.70
CA GLU A 12 -6.45 -6.75 -5.79
C GLU A 12 -5.85 -7.45 -4.57
N ASN A 13 -4.88 -8.34 -4.77
CA ASN A 13 -4.18 -8.98 -3.67
C ASN A 13 -3.32 -7.99 -2.88
N LEU A 14 -2.75 -6.98 -3.54
CA LEU A 14 -2.07 -5.88 -2.85
C LEU A 14 -3.02 -5.11 -1.94
N ALA A 15 -4.19 -4.71 -2.42
CA ALA A 15 -5.19 -4.01 -1.61
C ALA A 15 -5.64 -4.85 -0.40
N LYS A 16 -5.93 -6.14 -0.62
CA LYS A 16 -6.28 -7.08 0.46
C LYS A 16 -5.16 -7.25 1.48
N ALA A 17 -3.89 -7.27 1.04
CA ALA A 17 -2.75 -7.34 1.95
C ALA A 17 -2.70 -6.10 2.86
N VAL A 18 -2.85 -4.91 2.27
CA VAL A 18 -2.88 -3.64 3.02
C VAL A 18 -4.05 -3.59 4.00
N GLU A 19 -5.26 -4.01 3.58
CA GLU A 19 -6.44 -4.10 4.45
C GLU A 19 -6.22 -5.06 5.64
N ARG A 20 -5.44 -6.12 5.45
CA ARG A 20 -5.07 -7.08 6.51
C ARG A 20 -3.96 -6.58 7.43
N GLY A 21 -3.44 -5.38 7.20
CA GLY A 21 -2.39 -4.77 8.01
C GLY A 21 -0.97 -5.05 7.54
N GLU A 22 -0.79 -5.65 6.35
CA GLU A 22 0.54 -5.73 5.75
C GLU A 22 1.03 -4.34 5.39
N GLU A 23 2.24 -4.01 5.85
CA GLU A 23 2.88 -2.76 5.47
C GLU A 23 4.05 -2.99 4.51
N PHE A 24 4.14 -2.14 3.50
CA PHE A 24 5.25 -2.08 2.53
C PHE A 24 6.14 -0.85 2.77
N LEU A 25 7.32 -0.82 2.14
CA LEU A 25 8.20 0.35 2.02
C LEU A 25 7.65 1.38 1.02
N GLU A 26 8.29 2.54 0.88
CA GLU A 26 7.84 3.67 0.03
C GLU A 26 6.35 4.01 0.19
N LYS A 27 6.03 4.62 1.34
CA LYS A 27 4.66 4.95 1.72
C LYS A 27 4.54 6.35 2.29
N ASP A 28 3.48 7.02 1.89
CA ASP A 28 3.05 8.25 2.52
C ASP A 28 2.13 7.93 3.69
N ARG A 29 2.41 8.54 4.84
CA ARG A 29 1.59 8.40 6.04
C ARG A 29 1.08 9.77 6.46
N LYS A 30 -0.22 9.87 6.67
CA LYS A 30 -0.87 11.04 7.24
C LYS A 30 -1.67 10.60 8.46
N VAL A 31 -1.49 11.31 9.57
CA VAL A 31 -2.33 11.15 10.76
C VAL A 31 -3.08 12.44 10.96
N GLU A 32 -4.40 12.34 11.03
CA GLU A 32 -5.29 13.46 11.27
C GLU A 32 -6.08 13.19 12.54
N ILE A 33 -6.19 14.22 13.38
CA ILE A 33 -7.02 14.19 14.57
C ILE A 33 -8.10 15.24 14.36
N SER A 34 -9.36 14.82 14.42
CA SER A 34 -10.51 15.73 14.37
C SER A 34 -11.39 15.54 15.60
N PHE A 35 -12.14 16.58 15.92
CA PHE A 35 -13.16 16.55 16.96
C PHE A 35 -14.48 17.00 16.33
N ASP A 36 -15.48 16.12 16.35
CA ASP A 36 -16.79 16.39 15.74
C ASP A 36 -17.82 16.99 16.72
N GLY A 37 -17.39 17.32 17.94
CA GLY A 37 -18.26 17.78 19.03
C GLY A 37 -18.64 16.69 20.02
N THR A 38 -18.50 15.41 19.66
CA THR A 38 -18.89 14.25 20.49
C THR A 38 -17.74 13.27 20.71
N ALA A 39 -16.87 13.10 19.72
CA ALA A 39 -15.75 12.16 19.76
C ALA A 39 -14.47 12.78 19.20
N ILE A 40 -13.34 12.31 19.73
CA ILE A 40 -12.04 12.49 19.09
C ILE A 40 -11.89 11.37 18.06
N VAL A 41 -11.78 11.74 16.80
CA VAL A 41 -11.56 10.81 15.69
C VAL A 41 -10.09 10.89 15.27
N VAL A 42 -9.41 9.75 15.30
CA VAL A 42 -8.03 9.63 14.82
C VAL A 42 -8.04 8.83 13.52
N THR A 43 -7.72 9.50 12.42
CA THR A 43 -7.65 8.90 11.08
C THR A 43 -6.20 8.74 10.68
N LYS A 44 -5.77 7.50 10.43
CA LYS A 44 -4.47 7.19 9.83
C LYS A 44 -4.69 6.79 8.38
N THR A 45 -4.16 7.58 7.46
CA THR A 45 -4.15 7.28 6.03
C THR A 45 -2.75 6.81 5.65
N VAL A 46 -2.67 5.66 4.97
CA VAL A 46 -1.44 5.16 4.35
C VAL A 46 -1.70 5.07 2.86
N ALA A 47 -0.84 5.71 2.07
CA ALA A 47 -0.90 5.68 0.61
C ALA A 47 0.38 5.06 0.06
N TYR A 48 0.22 4.26 -0.99
CA TYR A 48 1.32 3.61 -1.70
C TYR A 48 1.28 4.02 -3.17
N ALA A 49 2.38 4.56 -3.67
CA ALA A 49 2.59 4.76 -5.10
C ALA A 49 3.31 3.53 -5.66
N ILE A 50 2.63 2.76 -6.52
CA ILE A 50 3.20 1.52 -7.06
C ILE A 50 4.08 1.87 -8.27
N THR A 51 5.37 2.08 -8.00
CA THR A 51 6.43 2.37 -8.98
C THR A 51 7.34 1.14 -9.15
N GLU A 52 8.29 1.18 -10.11
CA GLU A 52 9.31 0.12 -10.19
C GLU A 52 10.17 0.07 -8.92
N GLU A 53 10.54 1.22 -8.36
CA GLU A 53 11.28 1.34 -7.08
C GLU A 53 10.51 0.69 -5.93
N PHE A 54 9.20 0.95 -5.80
CA PHE A 54 8.36 0.27 -4.82
C PHE A 54 8.42 -1.26 -4.98
N VAL A 55 8.39 -1.75 -6.23
CA VAL A 55 8.46 -3.19 -6.52
C VAL A 55 9.81 -3.77 -6.16
N GLU A 56 10.91 -3.07 -6.48
CA GLU A 56 12.28 -3.50 -6.16
C GLU A 56 12.49 -3.56 -4.64
N GLU A 57 12.08 -2.53 -3.90
CA GLU A 57 12.24 -2.48 -2.45
C GLU A 57 11.40 -3.52 -1.71
N ASN A 58 10.27 -3.92 -2.28
CA ASN A 58 9.34 -4.86 -1.67
C ASN A 58 9.31 -6.24 -2.36
N GLU A 59 10.24 -6.51 -3.28
CA GLU A 59 10.16 -7.63 -4.23
C GLU A 59 9.94 -8.97 -3.53
N GLU A 60 10.74 -9.26 -2.49
CA GLU A 60 10.70 -10.52 -1.77
C GLU A 60 9.35 -10.75 -1.08
N LYS A 61 8.78 -9.69 -0.51
CA LYS A 61 7.49 -9.73 0.18
C LYS A 61 6.34 -9.86 -0.83
N LEU A 62 6.39 -9.09 -1.93
CA LEU A 62 5.37 -9.14 -2.98
C LEU A 62 5.31 -10.52 -3.63
N LYS A 63 6.46 -11.18 -3.86
CA LYS A 63 6.51 -12.58 -4.34
C LYS A 63 5.93 -13.56 -3.33
N LYS A 64 6.31 -13.47 -2.04
CA LYS A 64 5.80 -14.34 -0.97
C LYS A 64 4.28 -14.25 -0.84
N LEU A 65 3.70 -13.07 -1.08
CA LEU A 65 2.26 -12.83 -1.01
C LEU A 65 1.53 -13.13 -2.34
N GLY A 66 2.24 -13.56 -3.39
CA GLY A 66 1.65 -13.81 -4.71
C GLY A 66 1.14 -12.54 -5.41
N ILE A 67 1.64 -11.37 -5.01
CA ILE A 67 1.26 -10.07 -5.55
C ILE A 67 2.10 -9.74 -6.80
N LEU A 68 3.37 -10.14 -6.81
CA LEU A 68 4.26 -9.97 -7.96
C LEU A 68 4.33 -11.27 -8.77
N LYS A 69 3.96 -11.19 -10.05
CA LYS A 69 3.97 -12.29 -11.03
C LYS A 69 5.32 -12.48 -11.71
#